data_AF-W6NCH6-F1
#
_entry.id   AF-W6NCH6-F1
#
_cell.length_a   1.000
_cell.length_b   1.000
_cell.length_c   1.000
_cell.angle_alpha   90.00
_cell.angle_beta   90.00
_cell.angle_gamma   90.00
#
_symmetry.space_group_name_H-M   'P 1'
#
loop_
_entity.id
_entity.type
_entity.pdbx_description
1 polymer ?
#
loop_
_entity_poly.entity_id
_entity_poly.type
_entity_poly.pdbx_seq_one_letter_code
_entity_poly.pdbx_strand_id
1 'polypeptide(L)'
;MPSTEVGASGFMQYVSSQIDPSLNWDVIDWLLRTTKLPIIIKGVMRGDDAEEAVRRGVHGIIVSNHGGRQMDSAPATIEALGEVVRSVKGRVPVFIDGGIRNGRDVFKAIALGASGVFVGRPVLWGLSVEGAKGVTEVIRMLQTEFAHTMQLAGCQSIEEIRQCPDIVVPEQYYAKL
;
A
#
# COMPACT_ATOMS: atom_id res chain seq x y z
N MET A 1 18.50 -2.47 27.82
CA MET A 1 18.42 -1.60 26.62
C MET A 1 19.85 -1.29 26.20
N PRO A 2 20.22 -1.42 24.92
CA PRO A 2 21.54 -0.99 24.46
C PRO A 2 21.78 0.48 24.78
N SER A 3 23.04 0.86 25.00
CA SER A 3 23.43 2.26 25.21
C SER A 3 23.06 3.07 23.98
N THR A 4 22.18 4.04 24.14
CA THR A 4 21.69 4.89 23.04
C THR A 4 22.61 6.08 22.85
N GLU A 5 23.01 6.36 21.60
CA GLU A 5 23.53 7.68 21.26
C GLU A 5 22.50 8.75 21.59
N VAL A 6 22.97 9.93 22.03
CA VAL A 6 22.09 11.05 22.40
C VAL A 6 21.25 11.45 21.18
N GLY A 7 19.92 11.38 21.32
CA GLY A 7 18.98 11.66 20.22
C GLY A 7 18.50 10.43 19.44
N ALA A 8 19.04 9.24 19.69
CA ALA A 8 18.58 7.99 19.09
C ALA A 8 17.50 7.31 19.94
N SER A 9 16.48 6.75 19.29
CA SER A 9 15.52 5.87 19.96
C SER A 9 16.14 4.51 20.23
N GLY A 10 16.37 4.17 21.50
CA GLY A 10 16.90 2.86 21.89
C GLY A 10 16.01 1.69 21.52
N PHE A 11 14.69 1.93 21.43
CA PHE A 11 13.76 0.96 20.88
C PHE A 11 14.01 0.71 19.40
N MET A 12 14.23 1.76 18.59
CA MET A 12 14.53 1.59 17.16
C MET A 12 15.86 0.87 16.95
N GLN A 13 16.88 1.18 17.75
CA GLN A 13 18.17 0.48 17.68
C GLN A 13 18.02 -1.01 18.01
N TYR A 14 17.25 -1.34 19.05
CA TYR A 14 16.96 -2.72 19.39
C TYR A 14 16.19 -3.44 18.28
N VAL A 15 15.10 -2.85 17.77
CA VAL A 15 14.33 -3.48 16.68
C VAL A 15 15.19 -3.69 15.44
N SER A 16 15.99 -2.70 15.04
CA SER A 16 16.89 -2.82 13.90
C SER A 16 17.93 -3.93 14.08
N SER A 17 18.41 -4.19 15.30
CA SER A 17 19.38 -5.27 15.56
C SER A 17 18.75 -6.67 15.53
N GLN A 18 17.42 -6.77 15.58
CA GLN A 18 16.71 -8.05 15.46
C GLN A 18 16.28 -8.35 14.00
N ILE A 19 16.52 -7.44 13.05
CA ILE A 19 16.20 -7.68 11.64
C ILE A 19 17.23 -8.67 11.08
N ASP A 20 16.74 -9.85 10.69
CA ASP A 20 17.55 -10.86 10.02
C ASP A 20 17.73 -10.48 8.53
N PRO A 21 18.97 -10.17 8.07
CA PRO A 21 19.22 -9.82 6.67
C PRO A 21 19.24 -11.05 5.75
N SER A 22 19.22 -12.27 6.30
CA SER A 22 19.23 -13.53 5.54
C SER A 22 17.85 -14.02 5.12
N LEU A 23 16.79 -13.28 5.50
CA LEU A 23 15.42 -13.61 5.15
C LEU A 23 15.28 -13.81 3.65
N ASN A 24 14.68 -14.93 3.31
CA ASN A 24 14.32 -15.29 1.95
C ASN A 24 12.90 -15.83 1.95
N TRP A 25 12.45 -16.29 0.78
CA TRP A 25 11.08 -16.74 0.59
C TRP A 25 10.66 -17.94 1.46
N ASP A 26 11.59 -18.74 1.98
CA ASP A 26 11.28 -19.91 2.83
C ASP A 26 10.65 -19.51 4.18
N VAL A 27 10.84 -18.24 4.58
CA VAL A 27 10.18 -17.65 5.74
C VAL A 27 8.65 -17.66 5.56
N ILE A 28 8.16 -17.50 4.33
CA ILE A 28 6.72 -17.54 4.05
C ILE A 28 6.17 -18.94 4.32
N ASP A 29 6.87 -19.98 3.88
CA ASP A 29 6.47 -21.37 4.12
C ASP A 29 6.47 -21.68 5.63
N TRP A 30 7.47 -21.17 6.36
CA TRP A 30 7.52 -21.29 7.81
C TRP A 30 6.35 -20.56 8.49
N LEU A 31 6.05 -19.33 8.10
CA LEU A 31 4.93 -18.56 8.66
C LEU A 31 3.60 -19.28 8.40
N LEU A 32 3.37 -19.76 7.17
CA LEU A 32 2.15 -20.50 6.79
C LEU A 32 1.95 -21.77 7.63
N ARG A 33 3.02 -22.44 8.05
CA ARG A 33 2.95 -23.59 8.96
C ARG A 33 2.75 -23.20 10.42
N THR A 34 3.11 -21.97 10.79
CA THR A 34 3.15 -21.50 12.19
C THR A 34 1.84 -20.84 12.62
N THR A 35 1.11 -20.21 11.70
CA THR A 35 -0.16 -19.53 12.00
C THR A 35 -1.30 -19.97 11.10
N LYS A 36 -2.53 -19.81 11.60
CA LYS A 36 -3.77 -19.95 10.82
C LYS A 36 -4.32 -18.60 10.32
N LEU A 37 -3.67 -17.50 10.71
CA LEU A 37 -4.08 -16.16 10.27
C LEU A 37 -3.69 -15.93 8.81
N PRO A 38 -4.45 -15.11 8.07
CA PRO A 38 -4.05 -14.69 6.74
C PRO A 38 -2.69 -13.99 6.74
N ILE A 39 -1.81 -14.38 5.82
CA ILE A 39 -0.50 -13.76 5.63
C ILE A 39 -0.57 -12.81 4.45
N ILE A 40 -0.25 -11.54 4.68
CA ILE A 40 -0.17 -10.51 3.65
C ILE A 40 1.27 -10.03 3.55
N ILE A 41 1.88 -10.14 2.37
CA ILE A 41 3.24 -9.64 2.15
C ILE A 41 3.19 -8.16 1.78
N LYS A 42 3.93 -7.35 2.54
CA LYS A 42 4.06 -5.90 2.32
C LYS A 42 5.45 -5.57 1.83
N GLY A 43 5.53 -4.66 0.86
CA GLY A 43 6.82 -4.24 0.28
C GLY A 43 7.03 -4.71 -1.15
N VAL A 44 6.04 -5.36 -1.76
CA VAL A 44 6.13 -5.91 -3.11
C VAL A 44 6.02 -4.78 -4.13
N MET A 45 7.08 -4.54 -4.89
CA MET A 45 7.14 -3.44 -5.88
C MET A 45 7.30 -3.95 -7.33
N ARG A 46 7.33 -5.27 -7.53
CA ARG A 46 7.57 -5.93 -8.82
C ARG A 46 6.60 -7.08 -9.06
N GLY A 47 6.32 -7.37 -10.32
CA GLY A 47 5.40 -8.43 -10.71
C GLY A 47 5.93 -9.84 -10.46
N ASP A 48 7.24 -10.06 -10.55
CA ASP A 48 7.89 -11.35 -10.28
C ASP A 48 7.79 -11.75 -8.80
N ASP A 49 8.08 -10.81 -7.89
CA ASP A 49 7.88 -11.00 -6.44
C ASP A 49 6.42 -11.28 -6.10
N ALA A 50 5.49 -10.61 -6.78
CA ALA A 50 4.06 -10.84 -6.59
C ALA A 50 3.65 -12.25 -7.02
N GLU A 51 4.16 -12.74 -8.15
CA GLU A 51 3.89 -14.09 -8.63
C GLU A 51 4.44 -15.16 -7.69
N GLU A 52 5.67 -14.98 -7.20
CA GLU A 52 6.30 -15.87 -6.23
C GLU A 52 5.52 -15.91 -4.91
N ALA A 53 5.10 -14.75 -4.39
CA ALA A 53 4.26 -14.65 -3.20
C ALA A 53 2.96 -15.46 -3.36
N VAL A 54 2.26 -15.30 -4.49
CA VAL A 54 1.04 -16.07 -4.76
C VAL A 54 1.33 -17.57 -4.88
N ARG A 55 2.42 -17.96 -5.56
CA ARG A 55 2.81 -19.37 -5.71
C ARG A 55 3.00 -20.06 -4.36
N ARG A 56 3.48 -19.34 -3.35
CA ARG A 56 3.68 -19.85 -1.99
C ARG A 56 2.41 -19.88 -1.14
N GLY A 57 1.30 -19.30 -1.60
CA GLY A 57 0.02 -19.37 -0.90
C GLY A 57 -0.20 -18.25 0.13
N VAL A 58 0.35 -17.06 -0.10
CA VAL A 58 -0.02 -15.87 0.68
C VAL A 58 -1.50 -15.53 0.45
N HIS A 59 -2.09 -14.76 1.35
CA HIS A 59 -3.51 -14.39 1.33
C HIS A 59 -3.75 -12.96 0.83
N GLY A 60 -2.68 -12.21 0.55
CA GLY A 60 -2.76 -10.86 0.01
C GLY A 60 -1.38 -10.25 -0.17
N ILE A 61 -1.33 -9.16 -0.92
CA ILE A 61 -0.12 -8.38 -1.20
C ILE A 61 -0.39 -6.91 -0.92
N ILE A 62 0.57 -6.19 -0.35
CA ILE A 62 0.55 -4.73 -0.24
C ILE A 62 1.72 -4.17 -1.05
N VAL A 63 1.39 -3.46 -2.13
CA VAL A 63 2.35 -2.65 -2.90
C VAL A 63 2.80 -1.48 -2.03
N SER A 64 4.11 -1.45 -1.72
CA SER A 64 4.65 -0.48 -0.78
C SER A 64 6.14 -0.30 -0.95
N ASN A 65 6.61 0.95 -0.91
CA ASN A 65 8.02 1.30 -0.75
C ASN A 65 8.31 1.89 0.65
N HIS A 66 7.48 1.52 1.64
CA HIS A 66 7.53 2.04 3.01
C HIS A 66 7.42 3.57 3.09
N GLY A 67 6.66 4.16 2.16
CA GLY A 67 6.48 5.60 2.06
C GLY A 67 7.77 6.34 1.68
N GLY A 68 8.62 5.73 0.85
CA GLY A 68 9.88 6.30 0.36
C GLY A 68 10.98 6.36 1.41
N ARG A 69 11.04 5.39 2.33
CA ARG A 69 11.96 5.41 3.48
C ARG A 69 13.05 4.34 3.43
N GLN A 70 13.11 3.53 2.39
CA GLN A 70 14.00 2.36 2.33
C GLN A 70 14.97 2.51 1.16
N MET A 71 14.50 2.28 -0.07
CA MET A 71 15.31 2.43 -1.28
C MET A 71 15.00 3.78 -1.93
N ASP A 72 16.01 4.66 -1.99
CA ASP A 72 15.92 5.90 -2.74
C ASP A 72 15.89 5.61 -4.26
N SER A 73 15.30 6.52 -5.04
CA SER A 73 15.09 6.37 -6.49
C SER A 73 14.24 5.15 -6.91
N ALA A 74 13.59 4.48 -5.96
CA ALA A 74 12.55 3.50 -6.26
C ALA A 74 11.34 4.18 -6.92
N PRO A 75 10.60 3.50 -7.82
CA PRO A 75 9.40 4.05 -8.44
C PRO A 75 8.32 4.37 -7.39
N ALA A 76 7.38 5.22 -7.78
CA ALA A 76 6.21 5.47 -6.95
C ALA A 76 5.35 4.20 -6.86
N THR A 77 4.73 3.95 -5.70
CA THR A 77 3.91 2.75 -5.49
C THR A 77 2.75 2.63 -6.47
N ILE A 78 2.18 3.76 -6.89
CA ILE A 78 1.10 3.80 -7.89
C ILE A 78 1.57 3.37 -9.29
N GLU A 79 2.84 3.59 -9.62
CA GLU A 79 3.44 3.18 -10.90
C GLU A 79 3.71 1.67 -10.92
N ALA A 80 4.12 1.11 -9.77
CA ALA A 80 4.33 -0.34 -9.61
C ALA A 80 3.02 -1.14 -9.54
N LEU A 81 1.93 -0.51 -9.09
CA LEU A 81 0.65 -1.19 -8.81
C LEU A 81 0.12 -1.99 -9.98
N GLY A 82 0.09 -1.40 -11.18
CA GLY A 82 -0.50 -2.05 -12.36
C GLY A 82 0.23 -3.34 -12.76
N GLU A 83 1.56 -3.38 -12.63
CA GLU A 83 2.35 -4.59 -12.89
C GLU A 83 2.03 -5.68 -11.87
N VAL A 84 2.04 -5.35 -10.58
CA VAL A 84 1.74 -6.29 -9.49
C VAL A 84 0.34 -6.88 -9.65
N VAL A 85 -0.68 -6.05 -9.90
CA VAL A 85 -2.06 -6.50 -10.12
C VAL A 85 -2.14 -7.49 -11.28
N ARG A 86 -1.48 -7.19 -12.41
CA ARG A 86 -1.44 -8.08 -13.59
C ARG A 86 -0.79 -9.42 -13.27
N SER A 87 0.30 -9.45 -12.51
CA SER A 87 0.97 -10.69 -12.12
C SER A 87 0.16 -11.54 -11.13
N VAL A 88 -0.60 -10.89 -10.24
CA VAL A 88 -1.47 -11.59 -9.28
C VAL A 88 -2.64 -12.28 -9.96
N LYS A 89 -3.17 -11.73 -11.07
CA LYS A 89 -4.27 -12.32 -11.85
C LYS A 89 -5.52 -12.62 -11.00
N GLY A 90 -5.83 -11.75 -10.05
CA GLY A 90 -6.99 -11.87 -9.16
C GLY A 90 -6.94 -13.04 -8.16
N ARG A 91 -5.82 -13.76 -8.05
CA ARG A 91 -5.68 -14.91 -7.14
C ARG A 91 -5.76 -14.53 -5.66
N VAL A 92 -5.29 -13.33 -5.32
CA VAL A 92 -5.35 -12.75 -3.96
C VAL A 92 -5.64 -11.25 -4.06
N PRO A 93 -6.20 -10.61 -3.03
CA PRO A 93 -6.36 -9.16 -3.01
C PRO A 93 -5.00 -8.44 -3.03
N VAL A 94 -4.92 -7.36 -3.80
CA VAL A 94 -3.76 -6.47 -3.88
C VAL A 94 -4.14 -5.14 -3.27
N PHE A 95 -3.42 -4.73 -2.23
CA PHE A 95 -3.57 -3.44 -1.59
C PHE A 95 -2.38 -2.54 -1.93
N ILE A 96 -2.46 -1.26 -1.56
CA ILE A 96 -1.37 -0.30 -1.77
C ILE A 96 -1.23 0.67 -0.59
N ASP A 97 0.00 1.06 -0.29
CA ASP A 97 0.31 2.23 0.54
C ASP A 97 1.32 3.15 -0.16
N GLY A 98 1.71 4.23 0.53
CA GLY A 98 2.69 5.18 -0.01
C GLY A 98 2.02 6.24 -0.86
N GLY A 99 2.15 7.51 -0.46
CA GLY A 99 1.64 8.64 -1.26
C GLY A 99 0.13 8.94 -1.18
N ILE A 100 -0.72 8.08 -0.60
CA ILE A 100 -2.17 8.38 -0.47
C ILE A 100 -2.41 9.59 0.45
N ARG A 101 -2.98 10.67 -0.08
CA ARG A 101 -3.22 11.93 0.65
C ARG A 101 -4.62 12.49 0.51
N ASN A 102 -5.33 12.14 -0.55
CA ASN A 102 -6.69 12.62 -0.80
C ASN A 102 -7.57 11.53 -1.40
N GLY A 103 -8.88 11.78 -1.48
CA GLY A 103 -9.86 10.84 -2.02
C GLY A 103 -9.64 10.43 -3.48
N ARG A 104 -9.04 11.30 -4.31
CA ARG A 104 -8.72 10.97 -5.71
C ARG A 104 -7.59 9.97 -5.81
N ASP A 105 -6.64 9.98 -4.88
CA ASP A 105 -5.57 8.98 -4.84
C ASP A 105 -6.14 7.59 -4.54
N VAL A 106 -7.13 7.51 -3.63
CA VAL A 106 -7.87 6.28 -3.33
C VAL A 106 -8.59 5.78 -4.59
N PHE A 107 -9.30 6.67 -5.26
CA PHE A 107 -10.01 6.37 -6.50
C PHE A 107 -9.07 5.81 -7.57
N LYS A 108 -7.93 6.47 -7.82
CA LYS A 108 -6.93 6.02 -8.79
C LYS A 108 -6.37 4.64 -8.46
N ALA A 109 -6.04 4.39 -7.19
CA ALA A 109 -5.55 3.09 -6.75
C ALA A 109 -6.58 1.97 -7.03
N ILE A 110 -7.85 2.20 -6.71
CA ILE A 110 -8.93 1.23 -6.97
C ILE A 110 -9.12 1.00 -8.48
N ALA A 111 -9.15 2.08 -9.27
CA ALA A 111 -9.26 1.99 -10.74
C ALA A 111 -8.11 1.19 -11.37
N LEU A 112 -6.90 1.26 -10.79
CA LEU A 112 -5.74 0.49 -11.20
C LEU A 112 -5.71 -0.95 -10.64
N GLY A 113 -6.78 -1.38 -9.97
CA GLY A 113 -6.98 -2.76 -9.53
C GLY A 113 -6.64 -3.05 -8.06
N ALA A 114 -6.38 -2.03 -7.24
CA ALA A 114 -6.25 -2.23 -5.81
C ALA A 114 -7.60 -2.64 -5.18
N SER A 115 -7.56 -3.61 -4.26
CA SER A 115 -8.67 -3.99 -3.39
C SER A 115 -8.91 -2.98 -2.27
N GLY A 116 -7.91 -2.16 -1.94
CA GLY A 116 -7.99 -1.11 -0.93
C GLY A 116 -6.64 -0.41 -0.73
N VAL A 117 -6.65 0.64 0.09
CA VAL A 117 -5.46 1.46 0.36
C VAL A 117 -5.16 1.56 1.85
N PHE A 118 -3.91 1.81 2.21
CA PHE A 118 -3.47 2.10 3.58
C PHE A 118 -2.90 3.52 3.68
N VAL A 119 -3.19 4.19 4.81
CA VAL A 119 -2.79 5.57 5.06
C VAL A 119 -1.89 5.63 6.30
N GLY A 120 -0.70 6.20 6.14
CA GLY A 120 0.30 6.33 7.21
C GLY A 120 0.40 7.76 7.75
N ARG A 121 1.30 8.56 7.16
CA ARG A 121 1.65 9.91 7.66
C ARG A 121 0.45 10.83 7.96
N PRO A 122 -0.60 10.94 7.11
CA PRO A 122 -1.75 11.78 7.42
C PRO A 122 -2.42 11.45 8.76
N VAL A 123 -2.55 10.16 9.09
CA VAL A 123 -3.11 9.71 10.37
C VAL A 123 -2.24 10.18 11.53
N LEU A 124 -0.92 10.05 11.42
CA LEU A 124 0.01 10.52 12.46
C LEU A 124 -0.02 12.05 12.61
N TRP A 125 -0.17 12.79 11.52
CA TRP A 125 -0.32 14.25 11.59
C TRP A 125 -1.61 14.66 12.29
N GLY A 126 -2.74 14.03 11.96
CA GLY A 126 -4.01 14.25 12.66
C GLY A 126 -3.89 13.91 14.15
N LEU A 127 -3.22 12.81 14.48
CA LEU A 127 -2.94 12.41 15.86
C LEU A 127 -2.15 13.47 16.62
N SER A 128 -1.14 14.08 15.99
CA SER A 128 -0.34 15.15 16.62
C SER A 128 -1.10 16.45 16.83
N VAL A 129 -2.12 16.74 16.01
CA VAL A 129 -2.91 17.99 16.10
C VAL A 129 -4.00 17.88 17.16
N GLU A 130 -4.82 16.82 17.14
CA GLU A 130 -5.98 16.70 18.03
C GLU A 130 -6.23 15.26 18.50
N GLY A 131 -5.16 14.48 18.67
CA GLY A 131 -5.25 13.11 19.17
C GLY A 131 -6.21 12.24 18.34
N ALA A 132 -7.03 11.44 19.03
CA ALA A 132 -8.01 10.57 18.38
C ALA A 132 -9.05 11.32 17.52
N LYS A 133 -9.36 12.57 17.86
CA LYS A 133 -10.28 13.40 17.04
C LYS A 133 -9.64 13.79 15.72
N GLY A 134 -8.37 14.20 15.75
CA GLY A 134 -7.63 14.54 14.53
C GLY A 134 -7.44 13.32 13.62
N VAL A 135 -7.24 12.12 14.17
CA VAL A 135 -7.25 10.87 13.40
C VAL A 135 -8.61 10.65 12.73
N THR A 136 -9.69 10.76 13.49
CA THR A 136 -11.07 10.61 12.98
C THR A 136 -11.34 11.59 11.84
N GLU A 137 -10.91 12.84 12.00
CA GLU A 137 -11.12 13.89 11.01
C GLU A 137 -10.35 13.64 9.71
N VAL A 138 -9.10 13.15 9.79
CA VAL A 138 -8.33 12.75 8.60
C VAL A 138 -9.04 11.64 7.83
N ILE A 139 -9.56 10.62 8.51
CA ILE A 139 -10.30 9.53 7.86
C ILE A 139 -11.60 10.05 7.24
N ARG A 140 -12.33 10.93 7.95
CA ARG A 140 -13.57 11.54 7.46
C ARG A 140 -13.33 12.38 6.20
N MET A 141 -12.26 13.17 6.17
CA MET A 141 -11.88 13.97 4.99
C MET A 141 -11.60 13.06 3.79
N LEU A 142 -10.79 12.02 3.95
CA LEU A 142 -10.50 11.06 2.88
C LEU A 142 -11.77 10.39 2.34
N GLN A 143 -12.69 9.96 3.22
CA GLN A 143 -13.96 9.36 2.82
C GLN A 143 -14.84 10.36 2.05
N THR A 144 -14.93 11.61 2.53
CA THR A 144 -15.73 12.67 1.90
C THR A 144 -15.19 12.99 0.50
N GLU A 145 -13.88 13.16 0.36
CA GLU A 145 -13.24 13.42 -0.92
C GLU A 145 -13.35 12.24 -1.89
N PHE A 146 -13.27 11.00 -1.38
CA PHE A 146 -13.42 9.79 -2.21
C PHE A 146 -14.85 9.68 -2.74
N ALA A 147 -15.86 9.88 -1.89
CA ALA A 147 -17.25 9.91 -2.30
C ALA A 147 -17.54 11.03 -3.32
N HIS A 148 -16.98 12.22 -3.11
CA HIS A 148 -17.09 13.32 -4.06
C HIS A 148 -16.43 12.98 -5.41
N THR A 149 -15.27 12.32 -5.38
CA THR A 149 -14.59 11.87 -6.61
C THR A 149 -15.44 10.85 -7.37
N MET A 150 -16.04 9.88 -6.66
CA MET A 150 -16.96 8.91 -7.25
C MET A 150 -18.18 9.57 -7.91
N GLN A 151 -18.77 10.57 -7.24
CA GLN A 151 -19.90 11.33 -7.78
C GLN A 151 -19.54 12.06 -9.08
N LEU A 152 -18.39 12.73 -9.12
CA LEU A 152 -17.91 13.43 -10.32
C LEU A 152 -17.53 12.47 -11.45
N ALA A 153 -17.02 11.29 -11.10
CA ALA A 153 -16.70 10.23 -12.05
C ALA A 153 -17.93 9.45 -12.55
N GLY A 154 -19.10 9.66 -11.96
CA GLY A 154 -20.31 8.91 -12.30
C GLY A 154 -20.31 7.46 -11.80
N CYS A 155 -19.48 7.10 -10.82
CA CYS A 155 -19.42 5.76 -10.24
C CYS A 155 -20.28 5.69 -8.97
N GLN A 156 -21.26 4.79 -8.93
CA GLN A 156 -22.16 4.59 -7.77
C GLN A 156 -21.63 3.51 -6.82
N SER A 157 -20.68 2.71 -7.26
CA SER A 157 -20.10 1.60 -6.49
C SER A 157 -18.59 1.48 -6.73
N ILE A 158 -17.89 0.81 -5.80
CA ILE A 158 -16.46 0.48 -5.98
C ILE A 158 -16.25 -0.40 -7.21
N GLU A 159 -17.24 -1.25 -7.52
CA GLU A 159 -17.16 -2.17 -8.65
C GLU A 159 -17.22 -1.44 -9.99
N GLU A 160 -18.04 -0.40 -10.10
CA GLU A 160 -18.04 0.48 -11.28
C GLU A 160 -16.68 1.17 -11.50
N ILE A 161 -15.98 1.56 -10.44
CA ILE A 161 -14.62 2.13 -10.57
C ILE A 161 -13.68 1.14 -11.26
N ARG A 162 -13.76 -0.15 -10.90
CA ARG A 162 -12.91 -1.21 -11.48
C ARG A 162 -13.26 -1.51 -12.94
N GLN A 163 -14.48 -1.20 -13.36
CA GLN A 163 -14.99 -1.43 -14.70
C GLN A 163 -14.82 -0.21 -15.63
N CYS A 164 -14.23 0.89 -15.13
CA CYS A 164 -13.92 2.10 -15.89
C CYS A 164 -12.40 2.22 -16.15
N PRO A 165 -11.78 1.37 -17.00
CA PRO A 165 -10.34 1.38 -17.21
C PRO A 165 -9.82 2.69 -17.83
N ASP A 166 -10.68 3.44 -18.54
CA ASP A 166 -10.27 4.64 -19.27
C ASP A 166 -10.23 5.91 -18.40
N ILE A 167 -10.65 5.83 -17.13
CA ILE A 167 -10.71 7.01 -16.24
C ILE A 167 -9.35 7.36 -15.62
N VAL A 168 -8.41 6.41 -15.60
CA VAL A 168 -7.04 6.61 -15.15
C VAL A 168 -6.10 6.08 -16.22
N VAL A 169 -5.54 7.01 -17.00
CA VAL A 169 -4.54 6.70 -18.03
C VAL A 169 -3.23 7.39 -17.70
N PRO A 170 -2.07 6.80 -18.08
CA PRO A 170 -0.79 7.49 -18.00
C PRO A 170 -0.81 8.79 -18.80
N GLU A 171 -0.02 9.77 -18.39
CA GLU A 171 0.11 11.06 -19.10
C GLU A 171 0.47 10.86 -20.59
N GLN A 172 1.30 9.86 -20.90
CA GLN A 172 1.73 9.54 -22.26
C GLN A 172 0.57 9.10 -23.17
N TYR A 173 -0.59 8.74 -22.61
CA TYR A 173 -1.81 8.49 -23.38
C TYR A 173 -2.27 9.75 -24.10
N TYR A 174 -2.27 10.89 -23.41
CA TYR A 174 -2.71 12.18 -23.96
C TYR A 174 -1.64 12.86 -24.81
N ALA A 175 -0.36 12.60 -24.58
CA ALA A 175 0.74 13.15 -25.38
C ALA A 175 0.74 12.68 -26.85
N LYS A 176 -0.13 11.72 -27.21
CA LYS A 176 -0.29 11.17 -28.56
C LYS A 176 -1.56 11.64 -29.28
N LEU A 177 -2.40 12.45 -28.62
CA LEU A 177 -3.56 13.10 -29.23
C LEU A 177 -3.13 14.41 -29.90
#